data_AF-E2BLM0-F1
#
_entry.id   AF-E2BLM0-F1
#
_cell.length_a   1.000
_cell.length_b   1.000
_cell.length_c   1.000
_cell.angle_alpha   90.00
_cell.angle_beta   90.00
_cell.angle_gamma   90.00
#
_symmetry.space_group_name_H-M   'P 1'
#
loop_
_entity.id
_entity.type
_entity.pdbx_description
1 polymer ?
#
loop_
_entity_poly.entity_id
_entity_poly.type
_entity_poly.pdbx_seq_one_letter_code
_entity_poly.pdbx_strand_id
1 'polypeptide(L)' 'IYIYRHVILPQDIARHVPKTHLMTETEWRNLGVQQSPGWVHYMMHGPGIY' A
#
# COMPACT_ATOMS: atom_id res chain seq x y z
N ILE A 1 -9.75 -3.97 18.24
CA ILE A 1 -8.79 -2.84 18.24
C ILE A 1 -7.86 -3.07 17.07
N TYR A 2 -7.64 -2.06 16.23
CA TYR A 2 -6.76 -2.15 15.06
C TYR A 2 -5.54 -1.24 15.26
N ILE A 3 -4.43 -1.62 14.63
CA ILE A 3 -3.21 -0.80 14.56
C ILE A 3 -3.03 -0.30 13.14
N TYR A 4 -2.58 0.94 12.99
CA TYR A 4 -2.47 1.61 11.70
C TYR A 4 -1.06 2.13 11.47
N ARG A 5 -0.59 2.02 10.23
CA ARG A 5 0.67 2.63 9.77
C ARG A 5 0.57 3.02 8.30
N HIS A 6 1.37 4.00 7.90
CA HIS A 6 1.59 4.32 6.50
C HIS A 6 2.99 3.88 6.07
N VAL A 7 3.14 3.49 4.80
CA VAL A 7 4.44 3.24 4.16
C VAL A 7 4.60 4.27 3.06
N ILE A 8 5.69 5.04 3.11
CA ILE A 8 6.04 6.01 2.06
C ILE A 8 6.87 5.27 1.01
N LEU A 9 6.44 5.29 -0.24
CA LEU A 9 7.15 4.67 -1.35
C LEU A 9 7.98 5.72 -2.12
N PRO A 10 9.18 5.36 -2.59
CA PRO A 10 9.88 6.12 -3.63
C PRO A 10 9.00 6.29 -4.88
N GLN A 11 9.16 7.41 -5.58
CA GLN A 11 8.32 7.78 -6.73
C GLN A 11 8.34 6.72 -7.86
N ASP A 12 9.49 6.11 -8.10
CA ASP A 12 9.72 5.08 -9.11
C ASP A 12 9.08 3.73 -8.74
N ILE A 13 8.81 3.48 -7.46
CA ILE A 13 8.05 2.31 -6.99
C ILE A 13 6.56 2.64 -6.97
N ALA A 14 6.17 3.84 -6.51
CA ALA A 14 4.78 4.27 -6.36
C ALA A 14 3.96 4.17 -7.66
N ARG A 15 4.58 4.35 -8.84
CA ARG A 15 3.92 4.18 -10.15
C ARG A 15 3.43 2.76 -10.43
N HIS A 16 3.94 1.75 -9.72
CA HIS A 16 3.53 0.35 -9.84
C HIS A 16 2.38 -0.02 -8.89
N VAL A 17 1.95 0.88 -8.02
CA VAL A 17 0.79 0.64 -7.15
C VAL A 17 -0.48 0.56 -8.01
N PRO A 18 -1.27 -0.51 -7.89
CA PRO A 18 -2.51 -0.65 -8.67
C PRO A 18 -3.52 0.42 -8.26
N LYS A 19 -4.23 0.97 -9.25
CA LYS A 19 -5.32 1.96 -9.04
C LYS A 19 -6.71 1.32 -9.00
N THR A 20 -6.81 0.03 -9.37
CA THR A 20 -8.09 -0.68 -9.55
C THR A 20 -8.52 -1.48 -8.34
N HIS A 21 -7.60 -1.78 -7.41
CA HIS A 21 -7.85 -2.62 -6.24
C HIS A 21 -6.83 -2.34 -5.12
N LEU A 22 -7.16 -2.79 -3.91
CA LEU A 22 -6.23 -2.86 -2.78
C LEU A 22 -5.29 -4.05 -2.94
N MET A 23 -4.07 -3.91 -2.44
CA MET A 23 -3.05 -4.94 -2.56
C MET A 23 -3.18 -6.01 -1.49
N THR A 24 -3.07 -7.27 -1.89
CA THR A 24 -2.82 -8.41 -1.01
C THR A 24 -1.43 -8.34 -0.37
N GLU A 25 -1.21 -9.13 0.68
CA GLU A 25 0.11 -9.24 1.32
C GLU A 25 1.21 -9.64 0.34
N THR A 26 0.93 -10.58 -0.56
CA THR A 26 1.86 -10.98 -1.62
C THR A 26 2.21 -9.81 -2.55
N GLU A 27 1.23 -9.02 -2.97
CA GLU A 27 1.45 -7.92 -3.92
C GLU A 27 2.30 -6.80 -3.34
N TRP A 28 2.01 -6.33 -2.11
CA TRP A 28 2.84 -5.28 -1.52
C TRP A 28 4.23 -5.78 -1.14
N ARG A 29 4.38 -7.07 -0.79
CA ARG A 29 5.71 -7.69 -0.60
C ARG A 29 6.49 -7.74 -1.90
N ASN A 30 5.85 -8.08 -3.01
CA ASN A 30 6.46 -8.11 -4.35
C ASN A 30 6.90 -6.71 -4.82
N LEU A 31 6.23 -5.64 -4.36
CA LEU A 31 6.69 -4.26 -4.57
C LEU A 31 7.90 -3.85 -3.70
N GLY A 32 8.30 -4.69 -2.74
CA GLY A 32 9.43 -4.46 -1.85
C GLY A 32 9.06 -3.85 -0.48
N VAL A 33 7.77 -3.74 -0.15
CA VAL A 33 7.35 -3.31 1.20
C VAL A 33 7.68 -4.41 2.21
N GLN A 34 8.36 -4.03 3.30
CA GLN A 34 8.77 -4.95 4.36
C GLN A 34 8.14 -4.57 5.70
N GLN A 35 7.41 -5.53 6.28
CA GLN A 35 6.82 -5.44 7.61
C GLN A 35 6.51 -6.85 8.13
N SER A 36 6.12 -6.95 9.40
CA SER A 36 5.64 -8.20 10.00
C SER A 36 4.46 -8.78 9.21
N PRO A 37 4.15 -10.08 9.34
CA PRO A 37 2.95 -10.65 8.73
C PRO A 37 1.65 -10.04 9.26
N GLY A 38 0.57 -10.13 8.49
CA GLY A 38 -0.79 -9.79 8.95
C GLY A 38 -1.22 -8.34 8.77
N TRP A 39 -0.39 -7.50 8.14
CA TRP A 39 -0.80 -6.15 7.74
C TRP A 39 -1.67 -6.18 6.49
N VAL A 40 -2.78 -5.44 6.52
CA VAL A 40 -3.75 -5.35 5.43
C VAL A 40 -3.70 -3.95 4.82
N HIS A 41 -3.53 -3.86 3.49
CA HIS A 41 -3.74 -2.62 2.77
C HIS A 41 -5.25 -2.38 2.65
N TYR A 42 -5.81 -1.55 3.52
CA TYR A 42 -7.26 -1.46 3.74
C TYR A 42 -7.94 -0.28 3.03
N MET A 43 -7.19 0.68 2.51
CA MET A 43 -7.73 1.83 1.78
C MET A 43 -6.70 2.40 0.80
N MET A 44 -7.17 2.97 -0.31
CA MET A 44 -6.37 3.81 -1.19
C MET A 44 -6.72 5.27 -0.93
N HIS A 45 -5.72 6.08 -0.61
CA HIS A 45 -5.88 7.52 -0.56
C HIS A 45 -5.57 8.12 -1.94
N GLY A 46 -6.62 8.47 -2.68
CA GLY A 46 -6.47 9.30 -3.87
C GLY A 46 -6.41 10.78 -3.48
N PRO A 47 -5.55 11.60 -4.09
CA PRO A 47 -5.71 13.04 -3.99
C PRO A 47 -7.06 13.40 -4.63
N GLY A 48 -8.04 13.75 -3.79
CA GLY A 48 -9.27 14.35 -4.29
C GLY A 48 -8.88 15.62 -5.03
N ILE A 49 -9.21 15.69 -6.31
CA ILE A 49 -9.22 16.97 -7.03
C ILE A 49 -10.39 17.76 -6.43
N TYR A 50 -10.08 18.62 -5.47
CA TYR A 50 -10.90 19.77 -5.14
C TYR A 50 -10.44 20.95 -6.02
#